data_AF-A0A941MWK6-F1
#
_entry.id   AF-A0A941MWK6-F1
#
_cell.length_a   1.000
_cell.length_b   1.000
_cell.length_c   1.000
_cell.angle_alpha   90.00
_cell.angle_beta   90.00
_cell.angle_gamma   90.00
#
_symmetry.space_group_name_H-M   'P 1'
#
loop_
_entity.id
_entity.type
_entity.pdbx_description
1 polymer ?
#
loop_
_entity_poly.entity_id
_entity_poly.type
_entity_poly.pdbx_seq_one_letter_code
_entity_poly.pdbx_strand_id
1 'polypeptide(L)'
;GVRVAGIERLRVLEPLAPLAERLRIFADDSSQTAAFDLVLPEARFHLVLSPDVWRGFSGEGQTLRTLAGDDWQASLPKIRAALKWDAVIDPADVARRSKLEPDAVTAALTVLGVRGLVGFDLDAGAYFHRELPFDLSLLDAHQPRLKGANKLLAEDKVRLGQRTTEQLELFVAGSGVEHRVRLGEAGPKCTCPWFSKYQGQRGPCKHILAAEMYLDRTDGS
;
A
#
# COMPACT_ATOMS: atom_id res chain seq x y z
N GLY A 1 -17.25 18.62 6.02
CA GLY A 1 -18.41 17.71 5.93
C GLY A 1 -17.92 16.39 5.35
N VAL A 2 -18.38 15.25 5.86
CA VAL A 2 -17.82 13.93 5.49
C VAL A 2 -18.28 13.56 4.07
N ARG A 3 -17.33 13.28 3.18
CA ARG A 3 -17.62 12.81 1.82
C ARG A 3 -17.70 11.29 1.80
N VAL A 4 -18.81 10.77 1.31
CA VAL A 4 -19.02 9.32 1.13
C VAL A 4 -19.47 9.09 -0.31
N ALA A 5 -18.63 8.41 -1.10
CA ALA A 5 -19.01 7.97 -2.44
C ALA A 5 -19.67 6.59 -2.36
N GLY A 6 -20.90 6.52 -2.84
CA GLY A 6 -21.74 5.33 -2.76
C GLY A 6 -22.30 5.15 -1.34
N ILE A 7 -23.37 5.89 -1.00
CA ILE A 7 -23.97 5.88 0.34
C ILE A 7 -24.48 4.49 0.74
N GLU A 8 -24.83 3.67 -0.25
CA GLU A 8 -25.22 2.27 -0.10
C GLU A 8 -24.14 1.42 0.57
N ARG A 9 -22.87 1.83 0.54
CA ARG A 9 -21.77 1.13 1.23
C ARG A 9 -21.88 1.24 2.75
N LEU A 10 -22.58 2.24 3.26
CA LEU A 10 -22.88 2.36 4.69
C LEU A 10 -23.94 1.36 5.16
N ARG A 11 -24.64 0.66 4.25
CA ARG A 11 -25.66 -0.31 4.63
C ARG A 11 -25.12 -1.48 5.44
N VAL A 12 -23.81 -1.77 5.35
CA VAL A 12 -23.16 -2.76 6.22
C VAL A 12 -23.25 -2.38 7.72
N LEU A 13 -23.47 -1.09 8.01
CA LEU A 13 -23.67 -0.59 9.37
C LEU A 13 -25.12 -0.78 9.85
N GLU A 14 -26.10 -0.94 8.96
CA GLU A 14 -27.53 -1.04 9.32
C GLU A 14 -27.82 -2.13 10.37
N PRO A 15 -27.28 -3.36 10.27
CA PRO A 15 -27.54 -4.41 11.26
C PRO A 15 -26.85 -4.15 12.61
N LEU A 16 -25.76 -3.38 12.62
CA LEU A 16 -24.92 -3.13 13.79
C LEU A 16 -25.29 -1.83 14.51
N ALA A 17 -25.88 -0.86 13.81
CA ALA A 17 -26.23 0.44 14.34
C ALA A 17 -27.14 0.38 15.59
N PRO A 18 -28.15 -0.52 15.68
CA PRO A 18 -28.98 -0.63 16.88
C PRO A 18 -28.23 -1.14 18.12
N LEU A 19 -27.11 -1.83 17.92
CA LEU A 19 -26.28 -2.39 18.98
C LEU A 19 -25.17 -1.44 19.42
N ALA A 20 -24.95 -0.36 18.68
CA ALA A 20 -23.84 0.56 18.90
C ALA A 20 -24.16 1.57 20.01
N GLU A 21 -23.24 1.71 20.95
CA GLU A 21 -23.27 2.76 21.96
C GLU A 21 -22.84 4.11 21.39
N ARG A 22 -21.99 4.08 20.34
CA ARG A 22 -21.44 5.29 19.73
C ARG A 22 -21.03 5.02 18.27
N LEU A 23 -21.25 6.02 17.43
CA LEU A 23 -20.63 6.13 16.10
C LEU A 23 -19.61 7.26 16.12
N ARG A 24 -18.37 6.98 15.69
CA ARG A 24 -17.36 8.01 15.42
C ARG A 24 -17.09 8.05 13.92
N ILE A 25 -16.93 9.25 13.38
CA ILE A 25 -16.68 9.43 11.96
C ILE A 25 -15.39 10.23 11.82
N PHE A 26 -14.44 9.64 11.10
CA PHE A 26 -13.19 10.28 10.74
C PHE A 26 -13.24 10.64 9.26
N ALA A 27 -12.78 11.83 8.92
CA ALA A 27 -12.63 12.26 7.55
C ALA A 27 -11.25 12.87 7.38
N ASP A 28 -10.59 12.50 6.30
CA ASP A 28 -9.35 13.13 5.87
C ASP A 28 -9.60 13.87 4.56
N ASP A 29 -9.59 15.21 4.63
CA ASP A 29 -9.85 16.07 3.48
C ASP A 29 -8.76 15.96 2.40
N SER A 30 -7.56 15.51 2.75
CA SER A 30 -6.44 15.36 1.81
C SER A 30 -6.58 14.09 0.96
N SER A 31 -6.92 12.96 1.58
CA SER A 31 -7.16 11.69 0.87
C SER A 31 -8.59 11.52 0.39
N GLN A 32 -9.53 12.35 0.87
CA GLN A 32 -10.98 12.22 0.68
C GLN A 32 -11.55 10.88 1.17
N THR A 33 -10.87 10.26 2.14
CA THR A 33 -11.27 8.99 2.76
C THR A 33 -12.15 9.27 3.97
N ALA A 34 -13.13 8.40 4.24
CA ALA A 34 -13.93 8.44 5.45
C ALA A 34 -13.83 7.12 6.20
N ALA A 35 -13.74 7.17 7.53
CA ALA A 35 -13.83 5.98 8.38
C ALA A 35 -14.99 6.12 9.36
N PHE A 36 -15.68 5.02 9.61
CA PHE A 36 -16.83 4.89 10.49
C PHE A 36 -16.52 3.84 11.53
N ASP A 37 -16.45 4.25 12.78
CA ASP A 37 -16.16 3.40 13.91
C ASP A 37 -17.41 3.24 14.76
N LEU A 38 -17.99 2.05 14.74
CA LEU A 38 -19.09 1.68 15.63
C LEU A 38 -18.49 1.06 16.89
N VAL A 39 -18.76 1.70 18.02
CA VAL A 39 -18.43 1.17 19.34
C VAL A 39 -19.62 0.36 19.82
N LEU A 40 -19.40 -0.94 20.02
CA LEU A 40 -20.35 -1.89 20.60
C LEU A 40 -19.90 -2.18 22.05
N PRO A 41 -20.76 -2.75 22.91
CA PRO A 41 -20.42 -3.01 24.31
C PRO A 41 -19.16 -3.88 24.49
N GLU A 42 -18.95 -4.85 23.60
CA GLU A 42 -17.87 -5.84 23.70
C GLU A 42 -16.96 -5.85 22.46
N ALA A 43 -17.19 -4.96 21.50
CA ALA A 43 -16.49 -4.98 20.22
C ALA A 43 -16.41 -3.58 19.59
N ARG A 44 -15.57 -3.46 18.57
CA ARG A 44 -15.49 -2.27 17.73
C ARG A 44 -15.51 -2.70 16.27
N PHE A 45 -16.38 -2.07 15.48
CA PHE A 45 -16.48 -2.32 14.05
C PHE A 45 -15.97 -1.10 13.29
N HIS A 46 -14.95 -1.31 12.47
CA HIS A 46 -14.33 -0.27 11.65
C HIS A 46 -14.72 -0.46 10.18
N LEU A 47 -15.38 0.54 9.60
CA LEU A 47 -15.62 0.64 8.17
C LEU A 47 -14.85 1.83 7.62
N VAL A 48 -13.77 1.54 6.92
CA VAL A 48 -13.04 2.56 6.16
C VAL A 48 -13.58 2.54 4.73
N LEU A 49 -13.90 3.70 4.17
CA LEU A 49 -14.40 3.88 2.81
C LEU A 49 -13.44 4.73 2.01
N SER A 50 -12.95 4.16 0.92
CA SER A 50 -12.17 4.87 -0.09
C SER A 50 -13.01 5.95 -0.79
N PRO A 51 -12.35 6.96 -1.41
CA PRO A 51 -13.01 8.14 -1.96
C PRO A 51 -13.98 7.87 -3.11
N ASP A 52 -13.81 6.75 -3.83
CA ASP A 52 -14.74 6.29 -4.88
C ASP A 52 -14.95 4.79 -4.76
N VAL A 53 -16.10 4.28 -5.24
CA VAL A 53 -16.48 2.85 -5.25
C VAL A 53 -15.48 1.97 -6.02
N TRP A 54 -14.78 2.55 -7.00
CA TRP A 54 -13.80 1.89 -7.87
C TRP A 54 -12.34 2.28 -7.57
N ARG A 55 -12.13 3.05 -6.51
CA ARG A 55 -10.82 3.53 -6.07
C ARG A 55 -10.49 2.83 -4.75
N GLY A 56 -9.28 2.30 -4.61
CA GLY A 56 -8.78 1.82 -3.32
C GLY A 56 -8.41 2.97 -2.37
N PHE A 57 -7.90 2.66 -1.19
CA PHE A 57 -7.49 3.71 -0.24
C PHE A 57 -6.32 4.53 -0.77
N SER A 58 -6.35 5.86 -0.57
CA SER A 58 -5.19 6.70 -0.87
C SER A 58 -4.05 6.29 0.06
N GLY A 59 -3.03 5.65 -0.49
CA GLY A 59 -2.04 4.89 0.26
C GLY A 59 -1.61 3.63 -0.49
N GLU A 60 -2.49 3.01 -1.27
CA GLU A 60 -2.16 1.85 -2.10
C GLU A 60 -0.96 2.09 -3.03
N GLY A 61 -0.77 3.32 -3.51
CA GLY A 61 0.40 3.69 -4.32
C GLY A 61 1.72 3.67 -3.54
N GLN A 62 1.71 4.11 -2.28
CA GLN A 62 2.87 4.06 -1.38
C GLN A 62 3.07 2.64 -0.83
N THR A 63 1.99 1.94 -0.50
CA THR A 63 1.99 0.51 -0.19
C THR A 63 2.56 -0.30 -1.35
N LEU A 64 2.24 0.04 -2.61
CA LEU A 64 2.80 -0.62 -3.79
C LEU A 64 4.31 -0.43 -3.92
N ARG A 65 4.83 0.78 -3.67
CA ARG A 65 6.28 1.02 -3.65
C ARG A 65 6.97 0.25 -2.53
N THR A 66 6.37 0.29 -1.34
CA THR A 66 6.84 -0.44 -0.16
C THR A 66 6.87 -1.95 -0.42
N LEU A 67 5.86 -2.50 -1.10
CA LEU A 67 5.81 -3.90 -1.52
C LEU A 67 6.78 -4.25 -2.65
N ALA A 68 7.14 -3.27 -3.49
CA ALA A 68 8.03 -3.45 -4.63
C ALA A 68 9.51 -3.45 -4.26
N GLY A 69 9.90 -2.78 -3.17
CA GLY A 69 11.25 -2.86 -2.62
C GLY A 69 11.54 -4.23 -1.99
N ASP A 70 12.82 -4.58 -1.83
CA ASP A 70 13.26 -5.87 -1.29
C ASP A 70 13.57 -5.83 0.23
N ASP A 71 13.69 -4.65 0.82
CA ASP A 71 14.17 -4.43 2.21
C ASP A 71 13.31 -5.08 3.30
N TRP A 72 12.02 -5.26 3.05
CA TRP A 72 11.10 -5.82 4.05
C TRP A 72 11.18 -7.36 4.12
N GLN A 73 11.70 -8.04 3.10
CA GLN A 73 11.64 -9.50 2.99
C GLN A 73 12.50 -10.19 4.07
N ALA A 74 13.70 -9.64 4.33
CA ALA A 74 14.59 -10.11 5.40
C ALA A 74 14.07 -9.75 6.80
N SER A 75 13.27 -8.68 6.89
CA SER A 75 12.71 -8.15 8.13
C SER A 75 11.43 -8.88 8.57
N LEU A 76 10.65 -9.41 7.61
CA LEU A 76 9.34 -9.99 7.84
C LEU A 76 9.33 -11.16 8.86
N PRO A 77 10.27 -12.13 8.82
CA PRO A 77 10.28 -13.22 9.80
C PRO A 77 10.56 -12.73 11.23
N LYS A 78 11.47 -11.77 11.38
CA LYS A 78 11.82 -11.16 12.69
C LYS A 78 10.65 -10.39 13.27
N ILE A 79 9.96 -9.62 12.42
CA ILE A 79 8.77 -8.86 12.83
C ILE A 79 7.64 -9.82 13.18
N ARG A 80 7.34 -10.83 12.36
CA ARG A 80 6.35 -11.87 12.71
C ARG A 80 6.65 -12.56 14.03
N ALA A 81 7.91 -12.81 14.37
CA ALA A 81 8.30 -13.39 15.65
C ALA A 81 8.19 -12.40 16.83
N ALA A 82 8.41 -11.09 16.58
CA ALA A 82 8.25 -10.03 17.57
C ALA A 82 6.78 -9.69 17.85
N LEU A 83 5.93 -9.86 16.83
CA LEU A 83 4.47 -9.79 16.89
C LEU A 83 3.86 -11.01 17.59
N LYS A 84 4.32 -11.35 18.81
CA LYS A 84 3.59 -12.30 19.67
C LYS A 84 2.15 -11.78 19.89
N TRP A 85 1.27 -12.57 20.49
CA TRP A 85 -0.15 -12.27 20.82
C TRP A 85 -0.39 -11.00 21.69
N ASP A 86 0.33 -9.92 21.44
CA ASP A 86 0.17 -8.60 22.01
C ASP A 86 -1.10 -7.99 21.39
N ALA A 87 -2.05 -7.56 22.23
CA ALA A 87 -3.30 -6.97 21.77
C ALA A 87 -3.10 -5.65 21.00
N VAL A 88 -1.96 -4.98 21.21
CA VAL A 88 -1.58 -3.71 20.58
C VAL A 88 -0.14 -3.81 20.09
N ILE A 89 0.07 -3.45 18.83
CA ILE A 89 1.35 -3.43 18.15
C ILE A 89 1.78 -1.97 17.97
N ASP A 90 2.73 -1.52 18.78
CA ASP A 90 3.41 -0.24 18.61
C ASP A 90 4.62 -0.41 17.66
N PRO A 91 4.65 0.27 16.49
CA PRO A 91 5.79 0.21 15.56
C PRO A 91 7.13 0.56 16.19
N ALA A 92 7.17 1.52 17.11
CA ALA A 92 8.41 1.94 17.77
C ALA A 92 8.92 0.85 18.72
N ASP A 93 8.01 0.16 19.40
CA ASP A 93 8.36 -0.97 20.25
C ASP A 93 8.83 -2.18 19.45
N VAL A 94 8.16 -2.49 18.33
CA VAL A 94 8.58 -3.54 17.41
C VAL A 94 9.99 -3.26 16.87
N ALA A 95 10.30 -2.02 16.47
CA ALA A 95 11.63 -1.63 16.01
C ALA A 95 12.71 -1.89 17.07
N ARG A 96 12.47 -1.47 18.33
CA ARG A 96 13.39 -1.74 19.45
C ARG A 96 13.61 -3.24 19.69
N ARG A 97 12.53 -4.02 19.78
CA ARG A 97 12.60 -5.46 20.08
C ARG A 97 13.25 -6.27 18.95
N SER A 98 12.95 -5.91 17.70
CA SER A 98 13.47 -6.60 16.51
C SER A 98 14.85 -6.11 16.08
N LYS A 99 15.34 -5.00 16.65
CA LYS A 99 16.58 -4.31 16.25
C LYS A 99 16.59 -3.98 14.76
N LEU A 100 15.47 -3.45 14.27
CA LEU A 100 15.27 -3.04 12.89
C LEU A 100 15.01 -1.54 12.81
N GLU A 101 15.35 -0.94 11.68
CA GLU A 101 15.06 0.47 11.41
C GLU A 101 13.54 0.72 11.37
N PRO A 102 13.05 1.87 11.88
CA PRO A 102 11.62 2.18 11.92
C PRO A 102 10.90 2.09 10.57
N ASP A 103 11.58 2.48 9.49
CA ASP A 103 11.03 2.44 8.14
C ASP A 103 10.82 1.01 7.64
N ALA A 104 11.76 0.10 7.94
CA ALA A 104 11.63 -1.32 7.61
C ALA A 104 10.49 -1.98 8.39
N VAL A 105 10.27 -1.56 9.64
CA VAL A 105 9.14 -2.03 10.47
C VAL A 105 7.81 -1.54 9.92
N THR A 106 7.73 -0.26 9.58
CA THR A 106 6.53 0.33 8.96
C THR A 106 6.21 -0.34 7.63
N ALA A 107 7.24 -0.61 6.82
CA ALA A 107 7.10 -1.32 5.56
C ALA A 107 6.53 -2.73 5.76
N ALA A 108 7.12 -3.51 6.68
CA ALA A 108 6.67 -4.87 6.96
C ALA A 108 5.26 -4.92 7.58
N LEU A 109 4.91 -4.01 8.49
CA LEU A 109 3.55 -3.90 9.04
C LEU A 109 2.53 -3.57 7.96
N THR A 110 2.90 -2.70 7.01
CA THR A 110 2.08 -2.41 5.83
C THR A 110 1.85 -3.66 4.99
N VAL A 111 2.89 -4.47 4.74
CA VAL A 111 2.77 -5.75 4.02
C VAL A 111 1.86 -6.73 4.77
N LEU A 112 2.01 -6.84 6.09
CA LEU A 112 1.17 -7.70 6.93
C LEU A 112 -0.29 -7.24 6.93
N GLY A 113 -0.54 -5.93 6.89
CA GLY A 113 -1.89 -5.37 6.81
C GLY A 113 -2.59 -5.72 5.51
N VAL A 114 -1.88 -5.63 4.37
CA VAL A 114 -2.38 -6.09 3.06
C VAL A 114 -2.67 -7.60 3.06
N ARG A 115 -1.90 -8.38 3.81
CA ARG A 115 -2.10 -9.83 3.98
C ARG A 115 -3.19 -10.19 4.99
N GLY A 116 -3.86 -9.20 5.58
CA GLY A 116 -4.92 -9.41 6.56
C GLY A 116 -4.45 -9.94 7.91
N LEU A 117 -3.14 -9.87 8.19
CA LEU A 117 -2.49 -10.39 9.40
C LEU A 117 -2.37 -9.34 10.53
N VAL A 118 -2.48 -8.05 10.18
CA VAL A 118 -2.59 -6.96 11.14
C VAL A 118 -3.66 -5.96 10.68
N GLY A 119 -4.34 -5.31 11.61
CA GLY A 119 -5.16 -4.13 11.38
C GLY A 119 -4.51 -2.88 11.96
N PHE A 120 -5.07 -1.71 11.66
CA PHE A 120 -4.67 -0.44 12.28
C PHE A 120 -5.88 0.18 12.97
N ASP A 121 -5.77 0.47 14.26
CA ASP A 121 -6.80 1.15 15.05
C ASP A 121 -6.52 2.67 15.00
N LEU A 122 -7.47 3.43 14.45
CA LEU A 122 -7.38 4.87 14.27
C LEU A 122 -7.51 5.66 15.59
N ASP A 123 -8.16 5.10 16.60
CA ASP A 123 -8.34 5.70 17.93
C ASP A 123 -7.07 5.52 18.78
N ALA A 124 -6.48 4.33 18.72
CA ALA A 124 -5.23 4.03 19.43
C ALA A 124 -3.98 4.51 18.70
N GLY A 125 -4.08 4.80 17.39
CA GLY A 125 -2.94 5.13 16.53
C GLY A 125 -1.91 3.98 16.44
N ALA A 126 -2.38 2.74 16.60
CA ALA A 126 -1.53 1.57 16.73
C ALA A 126 -2.02 0.41 15.85
N TYR A 127 -1.10 -0.49 15.49
CA TYR A 127 -1.47 -1.72 14.81
C TYR A 127 -2.06 -2.72 15.82
N PHE A 128 -2.86 -3.68 15.35
CA PHE A 128 -3.37 -4.78 16.16
C PHE A 128 -3.34 -6.08 15.39
N HIS A 129 -3.29 -7.21 16.09
CA HIS A 129 -3.35 -8.52 15.47
C HIS A 129 -4.72 -8.79 14.85
N ARG A 130 -4.73 -9.19 13.58
CA ARG A 130 -5.94 -9.64 12.91
C ARG A 130 -5.62 -10.93 12.19
N GLU A 131 -6.37 -12.00 12.42
CA GLU A 131 -6.26 -13.20 11.59
C GLU A 131 -7.50 -13.29 10.74
N LEU A 132 -7.52 -12.52 9.64
CA LEU A 132 -8.46 -12.85 8.57
C LEU A 132 -8.00 -14.18 7.94
N PRO A 133 -8.91 -15.11 7.62
CA PRO A 133 -8.62 -16.20 6.71
C PRO A 133 -8.38 -15.58 5.32
N PHE A 134 -7.16 -15.11 5.10
CA PHE A 134 -6.76 -14.41 3.89
C PHE A 134 -5.88 -15.36 3.07
N ASP A 135 -6.40 -15.79 1.93
CA ASP A 135 -5.66 -16.64 1.01
C ASP A 135 -4.54 -15.81 0.34
N LEU A 136 -3.29 -16.11 0.70
CA LEU A 136 -2.10 -15.44 0.17
C LEU A 136 -1.96 -15.60 -1.35
N SER A 137 -2.59 -16.61 -1.96
CA SER A 137 -2.63 -16.78 -3.42
C SER A 137 -3.43 -15.67 -4.12
N LEU A 138 -4.28 -14.94 -3.40
CA LEU A 138 -5.07 -13.83 -3.94
C LEU A 138 -4.27 -12.51 -4.04
N LEU A 139 -3.11 -12.35 -3.36
CA LEU A 139 -2.31 -11.12 -3.46
C LEU A 139 -1.88 -10.81 -4.90
N ASP A 140 -1.48 -11.84 -5.65
CA ASP A 140 -1.09 -11.71 -7.06
C ASP A 140 -2.26 -11.37 -7.97
N ALA A 141 -3.49 -11.76 -7.58
CA ALA A 141 -4.71 -11.41 -8.29
C ALA A 141 -5.13 -9.95 -8.02
N HIS A 142 -4.90 -9.44 -6.82
CA HIS A 142 -5.29 -8.10 -6.40
C HIS A 142 -4.27 -7.00 -6.77
N GLN A 143 -3.05 -7.34 -7.17
CA GLN A 143 -2.00 -6.36 -7.51
C GLN A 143 -1.47 -6.50 -8.97
N PRO A 144 -2.34 -6.31 -9.98
CA PRO A 144 -1.99 -6.54 -11.39
C PRO A 144 -0.83 -5.65 -11.89
N ARG A 145 -0.61 -4.49 -11.27
CA ARG A 145 0.50 -3.58 -11.63
C ARG A 145 1.85 -4.09 -11.15
N LEU A 146 1.92 -4.63 -9.93
CA LEU A 146 3.14 -5.24 -9.39
C LEU A 146 3.47 -6.53 -10.13
N LYS A 147 2.46 -7.38 -10.37
CA LYS A 147 2.60 -8.57 -11.24
C LYS A 147 3.13 -8.21 -12.62
N GLY A 148 2.58 -7.14 -13.22
CA GLY A 148 3.05 -6.61 -14.50
C GLY A 148 4.49 -6.12 -14.47
N ALA A 149 4.93 -5.46 -13.39
CA ALA A 149 6.30 -4.99 -13.22
C ALA A 149 7.28 -6.16 -13.05
N ASN A 150 6.96 -7.14 -12.20
CA ASN A 150 7.76 -8.36 -12.02
C ASN A 150 7.94 -9.12 -13.33
N LYS A 151 6.88 -9.25 -14.13
CA LYS A 151 6.97 -9.88 -15.46
C LYS A 151 7.92 -9.14 -16.40
N LEU A 152 7.92 -7.80 -16.37
CA LEU A 152 8.83 -7.00 -17.20
C LEU A 152 10.30 -7.23 -16.81
N LEU A 153 10.59 -7.34 -15.52
CA LEU A 153 11.95 -7.63 -15.03
C LEU A 153 12.38 -9.05 -15.38
N ALA A 154 11.51 -10.05 -15.17
CA ALA A 154 11.82 -11.44 -15.47
C ALA A 154 12.05 -11.71 -16.97
N GLU A 155 11.54 -10.83 -17.84
CA GLU A 155 11.71 -10.91 -19.29
C GLU A 155 12.78 -9.93 -19.82
N ASP A 156 13.60 -9.33 -18.94
CA ASP A 156 14.66 -8.35 -19.29
C ASP A 156 14.16 -7.18 -20.15
N LYS A 157 12.94 -6.70 -19.88
CA LYS A 157 12.26 -5.66 -20.66
C LYS A 157 12.53 -4.24 -20.18
N VAL A 158 13.53 -4.04 -19.34
CA VAL A 158 13.96 -2.73 -18.83
C VAL A 158 15.37 -2.46 -19.30
N ARG A 159 15.57 -1.30 -19.93
CA ARG A 159 16.87 -0.86 -20.46
C ARG A 159 17.20 0.53 -19.95
N LEU A 160 18.45 0.73 -19.50
CA LEU A 160 18.96 2.04 -19.14
C LEU A 160 19.02 2.97 -20.37
N GLY A 161 18.54 4.19 -20.19
CA GLY A 161 18.64 5.29 -21.13
C GLY A 161 19.74 6.27 -20.73
N GLN A 162 19.48 7.56 -20.92
CA GLN A 162 20.42 8.60 -20.54
C GLN A 162 20.38 8.88 -19.04
N ARG A 163 21.56 9.05 -18.44
CA ARG A 163 21.72 9.55 -17.06
C ARG A 163 22.29 10.96 -17.12
N THR A 164 21.59 11.91 -16.51
CA THR A 164 22.09 13.24 -16.23
C THR A 164 22.25 13.42 -14.72
N THR A 165 22.80 14.55 -14.29
CA THR A 165 22.91 14.92 -12.87
C THR A 165 21.54 15.07 -12.20
N GLU A 166 20.49 15.38 -12.96
CA GLU A 166 19.16 15.70 -12.41
C GLU A 166 18.14 14.58 -12.65
N GLN A 167 18.34 13.76 -13.69
CA GLN A 167 17.34 12.80 -14.15
C GLN A 167 17.99 11.52 -14.70
N LEU A 168 17.33 10.40 -14.48
CA LEU A 168 17.65 9.11 -15.08
C LEU A 168 16.50 8.66 -15.97
N GLU A 169 16.82 8.37 -17.23
CA GLU A 169 15.89 7.77 -18.18
C GLU A 169 16.05 6.25 -18.23
N LEU A 170 14.91 5.56 -18.26
CA LEU A 170 14.81 4.13 -18.53
C LEU A 170 13.75 3.89 -19.62
N PHE A 171 13.98 2.85 -20.40
CA PHE A 171 13.08 2.39 -21.43
C PHE A 171 12.49 1.04 -21.01
N VAL A 172 11.16 0.94 -21.00
CA VAL A 172 10.44 -0.24 -20.56
C VAL A 172 9.50 -0.72 -21.66
N ALA A 173 9.66 -1.96 -22.09
CA ALA A 173 8.83 -2.50 -23.16
C ALA A 173 7.36 -2.62 -22.73
N GLY A 174 6.45 -2.10 -23.56
CA GLY A 174 5.00 -2.24 -23.43
C GLY A 174 4.45 -3.26 -24.44
N SER A 175 3.12 -3.30 -24.54
CA SER A 175 2.43 -4.11 -25.56
C SER A 175 2.54 -3.44 -26.93
N GLY A 176 3.64 -3.70 -27.65
CA GLY A 176 3.88 -3.19 -29.00
C GLY A 176 4.48 -1.77 -29.08
N VAL A 177 4.71 -1.10 -27.95
CA VAL A 177 5.40 0.21 -27.89
C VAL A 177 6.38 0.22 -26.72
N GLU A 178 7.49 0.95 -26.85
CA GLU A 178 8.42 1.19 -25.74
C GLU A 178 7.98 2.44 -24.96
N HIS A 179 7.93 2.33 -23.63
CA HIS A 179 7.59 3.46 -22.75
C HIS A 179 8.84 4.02 -22.11
N ARG A 180 8.93 5.36 -22.10
CA ARG A 180 10.03 6.08 -21.47
C ARG A 180 9.65 6.47 -20.05
N VAL A 181 10.47 6.07 -19.10
CA VAL A 181 10.38 6.41 -17.68
C VAL A 181 11.49 7.41 -17.37
N ARG A 182 11.15 8.49 -16.68
CA ARG A 182 12.09 9.49 -16.16
C ARG A 182 11.98 9.53 -14.65
N LEU A 183 13.08 9.29 -13.96
CA LEU A 183 13.20 9.39 -12.52
C LEU A 183 14.06 10.62 -12.21
N GLY A 184 13.61 11.48 -11.29
CA GLY A 184 14.32 12.69 -10.90
C GLY A 184 13.63 13.33 -9.69
N GLU A 185 14.16 14.45 -9.19
CA GLU A 185 13.69 15.08 -7.95
C GLU A 185 12.21 15.49 -7.98
N ALA A 186 11.70 15.87 -9.16
CA ALA A 186 10.29 16.20 -9.36
C ALA A 186 9.35 14.98 -9.34
N GLY A 187 9.87 13.78 -9.07
CA GLY A 187 9.14 12.52 -9.05
C GLY A 187 9.12 11.79 -10.40
N PRO A 188 8.72 10.50 -10.40
CA PRO A 188 8.78 9.67 -11.59
C PRO A 188 7.72 10.06 -12.62
N LYS A 189 8.10 10.03 -13.89
CA LYS A 189 7.21 10.25 -15.03
C LYS A 189 7.30 9.08 -16.01
N CYS A 190 6.19 8.75 -16.65
CA CYS A 190 6.15 7.71 -17.67
C CYS A 190 5.30 8.14 -18.87
N THR A 191 5.66 7.71 -20.07
CA THR A 191 4.89 7.98 -21.30
C THR A 191 3.69 7.05 -21.50
N CYS A 192 3.37 6.17 -20.55
CA CYS A 192 2.25 5.23 -20.72
C CYS A 192 0.88 5.88 -20.48
N PRO A 193 -0.21 5.32 -21.06
CA PRO A 193 -1.56 5.87 -20.92
C PRO A 193 -2.02 6.00 -19.46
N TRP A 194 -1.62 5.07 -18.59
CA TRP A 194 -1.93 5.15 -17.16
C TRP A 194 -1.37 6.41 -16.51
N PHE A 195 -0.09 6.69 -16.74
CA PHE A 195 0.54 7.88 -16.17
C PHE A 195 0.02 9.16 -16.83
N SER A 196 -0.23 9.14 -18.14
CA SER A 196 -0.87 10.27 -18.84
C SER A 196 -2.23 10.62 -18.23
N LYS A 197 -3.02 9.61 -17.86
CA LYS A 197 -4.36 9.79 -17.27
C LYS A 197 -4.35 10.21 -15.79
N TYR A 198 -3.45 9.63 -14.99
CA TYR A 198 -3.51 9.78 -13.53
C TYR A 198 -2.35 10.57 -12.93
N GLN A 199 -1.27 10.80 -13.67
CA GLN A 199 -0.12 11.63 -13.28
C GLN A 199 0.40 11.35 -11.86
N GLY A 200 0.47 10.08 -11.47
CA GLY A 200 0.93 9.64 -10.14
C GLY A 200 -0.14 9.64 -9.03
N GLN A 201 -1.31 10.27 -9.23
CA GLN A 201 -2.39 10.33 -8.23
C GLN A 201 -3.04 8.97 -7.91
N ARG A 202 -2.76 7.94 -8.72
CA ARG A 202 -3.20 6.55 -8.46
C ARG A 202 -2.02 5.61 -8.20
N GLY A 203 -0.88 6.16 -7.79
CA GLY A 203 0.37 5.42 -7.65
C GLY A 203 1.05 5.12 -8.98
N PRO A 204 2.26 4.52 -8.93
CA PRO A 204 3.07 4.27 -10.11
C PRO A 204 2.38 3.30 -11.07
N CYS A 205 2.67 3.45 -12.35
CA CYS A 205 2.32 2.43 -13.35
C CYS A 205 3.31 1.25 -13.24
N LYS A 206 2.98 0.13 -13.87
CA LYS A 206 3.88 -1.04 -13.92
C LYS A 206 5.28 -0.73 -14.48
N HIS A 207 5.42 0.27 -15.36
CA HIS A 207 6.72 0.64 -15.93
C HIS A 207 7.58 1.45 -14.97
N ILE A 208 6.97 2.37 -14.21
CA ILE A 208 7.67 3.10 -13.15
C ILE A 208 8.12 2.11 -12.08
N LEU A 209 7.23 1.21 -11.65
CA LEU A 209 7.58 0.14 -10.70
C LEU A 209 8.74 -0.71 -11.22
N ALA A 210 8.67 -1.20 -12.46
CA ALA A 210 9.75 -2.00 -13.04
C ALA A 210 11.07 -1.22 -13.12
N ALA A 211 11.03 0.09 -13.39
CA ALA A 211 12.23 0.93 -13.45
C ALA A 211 12.84 1.17 -12.06
N GLU A 212 12.02 1.50 -11.05
CA GLU A 212 12.45 1.65 -9.65
C GLU A 212 13.09 0.34 -9.15
N MET A 213 12.40 -0.79 -9.32
CA MET A 213 12.89 -2.12 -8.92
C MET A 213 14.14 -2.58 -9.67
N TYR A 214 14.30 -2.20 -10.95
CA TYR A 214 15.50 -2.51 -11.71
C TYR A 214 16.72 -1.83 -11.09
N LEU A 215 16.58 -0.56 -10.68
CA LEU A 215 17.67 0.21 -10.10
C LEU A 215 18.06 -0.29 -8.72
N ASP A 216 17.09 -0.60 -7.86
CA ASP A 216 17.37 -1.17 -6.53
C ASP A 216 18.22 -2.45 -6.64
N ARG A 217 17.97 -3.27 -7.67
CA ARG A 217 18.75 -4.49 -7.94
C ARG A 217 20.15 -4.23 -8.50
N THR A 218 20.31 -3.20 -9.33
CA THR A 218 21.60 -2.87 -9.95
C THR A 218 22.51 -2.04 -9.05
N ASP A 219 21.94 -1.21 -8.17
CA ASP A 219 22.69 -0.39 -7.22
C ASP A 219 23.06 -1.17 -5.93
N GLY A 220 22.34 -2.27 -5.64
CA GLY A 220 22.63 -3.19 -4.54
C GLY A 220 23.58 -4.36 -4.86
N SER A 221 24.16 -4.41 -6.07
CA SER A 221 25.08 -5.47 -6.54
C SER A 221 26.54 -5.02 -6.58
#